data_AF-A0A166PAW0-F1
#
_entry.id   AF-A0A166PAW0-F1
#
_cell.length_a   1.000
_cell.length_b   1.000
_cell.length_c   1.000
_cell.angle_alpha   90.00
_cell.angle_beta   90.00
_cell.angle_gamma   90.00
#
_symmetry.space_group_name_H-M   'P 1'
#
loop_
_entity.id
_entity.type
_entity.pdbx_description
1 polymer ?
#
loop_
_entity_poly.entity_id
_entity_poly.type
_entity_poly.pdbx_seq_one_letter_code
_entity_poly.pdbx_strand_id
1 'polypeptide(L)'
;MTVSKWLTFGHVLFSEVRHEITRAKPLAGPSILVIDGLGNDDWSFYAAETYPEASVYNLSPRAPLPAELQISPSGMPLSPANHHQVQYKSPKSKFPFDTRSFDVVVYRFPTAAPEGHYRNILSESRRVLRVGGYIELSILDSDLNNLGNLGRRAIRRLKEDIRFKTPDTSFTSTPDLVVRLLGRIGFSDIKAAHVGLPVASSVARCGSQKLTSIHDTGKKRESRSLADMIGDNSPLADQNITKIISRVGRWWYTRCYELAAGTSPRDKHDVLLLRQQGPKFPRWHLSAPLRPSTTIKLSFGASMTGSELIGKQLLDIVLDNKGNRVLLQEPNMATYIINTRRLATPIYPHDANTITSLLDIHPNRPAENECAESQPLQIFEAGTGMGSLTLHLAKAIHAANPPLEPLLRQALCEASLETPTSDQPLRPLLQTELAEMLQTYRDDRHAVIHTLDNRPEHSRQAYTLLRNFRRAQYLCSVDFHVGTIKEFLSARLQELDGQPFLSRAILDIPATFRHADTVIDALLPNGLLIIFVPSISQVAEFQKWVGDNRQPVRCEKVLELPVSTSADGTHDGGGGRPWDVKTVTPREDSLGDGQPVQIMRPKVGDRVRELKQ
;
A
#
# COMPACT_ATOMS: atom_id res chain seq x y z
N MET A 1 -21.42 16.68 0.66
CA MET A 1 -22.13 17.81 0.01
C MET A 1 -21.35 19.12 0.03
N THR A 2 -20.87 19.62 1.18
CA THR A 2 -20.23 20.94 1.26
C THR A 2 -18.96 21.09 0.42
N VAL A 3 -18.15 20.03 0.25
CA VAL A 3 -16.98 20.05 -0.65
C VAL A 3 -17.38 20.02 -2.13
N SER A 4 -18.50 19.39 -2.49
CA SER A 4 -19.02 19.45 -3.86
C SER A 4 -19.50 20.85 -4.21
N LYS A 5 -20.14 21.57 -3.26
CA LYS A 5 -20.46 23.00 -3.41
C LYS A 5 -19.20 23.86 -3.53
N TRP A 6 -18.12 23.49 -2.84
CA TRP A 6 -16.84 24.22 -2.96
C TRP A 6 -16.26 24.16 -4.37
N LEU A 7 -16.37 23.01 -5.06
CA LEU A 7 -15.97 22.91 -6.48
C LEU A 7 -16.73 23.87 -7.39
N THR A 8 -17.94 24.24 -7.00
CA THR A 8 -18.89 25.06 -7.76
C THR A 8 -19.11 26.42 -7.08
N PHE A 9 -18.11 26.89 -6.33
CA PHE A 9 -18.08 28.22 -5.70
C PHE A 9 -19.33 28.55 -4.85
N GLY A 10 -19.87 27.55 -4.15
CA GLY A 10 -21.02 27.67 -3.26
C GLY A 10 -22.36 27.27 -3.89
N HIS A 11 -22.41 27.06 -5.20
CA HIS A 11 -23.64 26.75 -5.94
C HIS A 11 -23.82 25.24 -6.14
N VAL A 12 -25.04 24.77 -6.45
CA VAL A 12 -25.27 23.36 -6.83
C VAL A 12 -25.06 23.17 -8.32
N LEU A 13 -25.71 24.00 -9.14
CA LEU A 13 -25.42 24.15 -10.56
C LEU A 13 -24.55 25.38 -10.77
N PHE A 14 -23.49 25.27 -11.58
CA PHE A 14 -22.54 26.36 -11.79
C PHE A 14 -22.75 27.13 -13.10
N SER A 15 -23.55 26.61 -14.02
CA SER A 15 -23.97 27.34 -15.21
C SER A 15 -25.05 28.39 -14.90
N GLU A 16 -25.26 29.31 -15.85
CA GLU A 16 -26.26 30.38 -15.75
C GLU A 16 -27.70 29.84 -15.64
N VAL A 17 -27.92 28.57 -16.01
CA VAL A 17 -29.22 27.90 -15.93
C VAL A 17 -29.82 27.92 -14.52
N ARG A 18 -29.00 28.01 -13.47
CA ARG A 18 -29.48 28.15 -12.09
C ARG A 18 -30.42 29.36 -11.94
N HIS A 19 -30.13 30.47 -12.63
CA HIS A 19 -30.93 31.68 -12.57
C HIS A 19 -32.20 31.56 -13.41
N GLU A 20 -32.19 30.73 -14.45
CA GLU A 20 -33.35 30.43 -15.28
C GLU A 20 -34.33 29.50 -14.53
N ILE A 21 -33.79 28.46 -13.88
CA ILE A 21 -34.53 27.49 -13.07
C ILE A 21 -35.24 28.17 -11.89
N THR A 22 -34.56 29.08 -11.18
CA THR A 22 -35.17 29.80 -10.04
C THR A 22 -36.19 30.86 -10.45
N ARG A 23 -36.19 31.33 -11.72
CA ARG A 23 -37.11 32.38 -12.21
C ARG A 23 -38.33 31.83 -12.97
N ALA A 24 -38.37 30.54 -13.31
CA ALA A 24 -39.42 29.94 -14.12
C ALA A 24 -40.79 29.96 -13.40
N LYS A 25 -41.86 30.30 -14.14
CA LYS A 25 -43.28 30.22 -13.69
C LYS A 25 -43.97 28.95 -14.26
N PRO A 26 -44.99 28.41 -13.58
CA PRO A 26 -45.31 26.97 -13.56
C PRO A 26 -46.27 26.53 -14.68
N LEU A 27 -45.81 26.49 -15.92
CA LEU A 27 -46.55 25.77 -16.99
C LEU A 27 -45.95 24.37 -17.26
N ALA A 28 -44.63 24.23 -17.16
CA ALA A 28 -43.92 22.96 -17.00
C ALA A 28 -42.60 23.27 -16.28
N GLY A 29 -42.36 22.64 -15.11
CA GLY A 29 -41.17 22.91 -14.31
C GLY A 29 -39.87 22.52 -15.05
N PRO A 30 -38.74 23.16 -14.73
CA PRO A 30 -37.44 22.80 -15.30
C PRO A 30 -37.05 21.34 -15.00
N SER A 31 -36.37 20.67 -15.92
CA SER A 31 -35.97 19.27 -15.77
C SER A 31 -34.45 19.07 -15.81
N ILE A 32 -33.93 18.37 -14.79
CA ILE A 32 -32.49 18.12 -14.60
C ILE A 32 -32.24 16.61 -14.67
N LEU A 33 -31.29 16.19 -15.49
CA LEU A 33 -30.78 14.82 -15.54
C LEU A 33 -29.41 14.72 -14.86
N VAL A 34 -29.24 13.80 -13.92
CA VAL A 34 -28.01 13.58 -13.17
C VAL A 34 -27.43 12.21 -13.51
N ILE A 35 -26.13 12.20 -13.82
CA ILE A 35 -25.33 10.99 -14.06
C ILE A 35 -24.11 11.10 -13.13
N ASP A 36 -24.08 10.31 -12.05
CA ASP A 36 -23.01 10.36 -11.06
C ASP A 36 -22.18 9.07 -11.06
N GLY A 37 -20.91 9.16 -11.44
CA GLY A 37 -19.98 8.03 -11.46
C GLY A 37 -19.50 7.58 -10.07
N LEU A 38 -19.84 8.29 -8.99
CA LEU A 38 -19.48 7.89 -7.62
C LEU A 38 -20.37 6.74 -7.08
N GLY A 39 -21.54 6.53 -7.69
CA GLY A 39 -22.47 5.44 -7.36
C GLY A 39 -23.36 5.67 -6.12
N ASN A 40 -23.32 6.85 -5.51
CA ASN A 40 -24.27 7.30 -4.48
C ASN A 40 -25.28 8.31 -5.05
N ASP A 41 -26.47 8.41 -4.44
CA ASP A 41 -27.53 9.32 -4.93
C ASP A 41 -27.55 10.65 -4.16
N ASP A 42 -26.67 10.80 -3.16
CA ASP A 42 -26.64 11.94 -2.21
C ASP A 42 -26.65 13.30 -2.91
N TRP A 43 -25.94 13.44 -4.03
CA TRP A 43 -25.89 14.71 -4.76
C TRP A 43 -27.20 15.02 -5.49
N SER A 44 -27.83 14.01 -6.08
CA SER A 44 -29.11 14.18 -6.77
C SER A 44 -30.26 14.51 -5.81
N PHE A 45 -30.26 13.93 -4.60
CA PHE A 45 -31.19 14.33 -3.54
C PHE A 45 -30.99 15.78 -3.14
N TYR A 46 -29.75 16.19 -2.96
CA TYR A 46 -29.44 17.58 -2.61
C TYR A 46 -29.80 18.59 -3.71
N ALA A 47 -29.63 18.20 -4.98
CA ALA A 47 -30.07 19.02 -6.10
C ALA A 47 -31.59 19.19 -6.10
N ALA A 48 -32.34 18.12 -5.83
CA ALA A 48 -33.79 18.16 -5.72
C ALA A 48 -34.27 19.04 -4.54
N GLU A 49 -33.59 18.99 -3.39
CA GLU A 49 -33.86 19.89 -2.25
C GLU A 49 -33.56 21.36 -2.57
N THR A 50 -32.52 21.62 -3.37
CA THR A 50 -32.10 22.99 -3.71
C THR A 50 -33.02 23.63 -4.75
N TYR A 51 -33.58 22.82 -5.67
CA TYR A 51 -34.45 23.28 -6.75
C TYR A 51 -35.82 22.56 -6.67
N PRO A 52 -36.69 22.93 -5.71
CA PRO A 52 -37.96 22.23 -5.48
C PRO A 52 -38.92 22.30 -6.67
N GLU A 53 -38.82 23.37 -7.48
CA GLU A 53 -39.62 23.57 -8.70
C GLU A 53 -39.12 22.74 -9.90
N ALA A 54 -37.94 22.12 -9.79
CA ALA A 54 -37.35 21.33 -10.86
C ALA A 54 -37.58 19.83 -10.65
N SER A 55 -37.89 19.10 -11.72
CA SER A 55 -37.90 17.63 -11.70
C SER A 55 -36.48 17.09 -11.90
N VAL A 56 -35.94 16.40 -10.89
CA VAL A 56 -34.56 15.87 -10.90
C VAL A 56 -34.58 14.37 -11.15
N TYR A 57 -34.04 13.95 -12.29
CA TYR A 57 -33.92 12.55 -12.68
C TYR A 57 -32.50 12.06 -12.47
N ASN A 58 -32.32 10.96 -11.74
CA ASN A 58 -31.01 10.37 -11.47
C ASN A 58 -30.86 9.04 -12.23
N LEU A 59 -29.92 8.98 -13.17
CA LEU A 59 -29.55 7.73 -13.84
C LEU A 59 -28.60 6.93 -12.94
N SER A 60 -29.14 5.89 -12.31
CA SER A 60 -28.42 5.08 -11.35
C SER A 60 -28.37 3.62 -11.79
N PRO A 61 -27.27 2.88 -11.54
CA PRO A 61 -27.26 1.42 -11.69
C PRO A 61 -28.28 0.72 -10.77
N ARG A 62 -28.68 1.38 -9.67
CA ARG A 62 -29.63 0.86 -8.69
C ARG A 62 -31.07 1.08 -9.15
N ALA A 63 -31.92 0.08 -8.92
CA ALA A 63 -33.36 0.19 -9.17
C ALA A 63 -34.02 1.18 -8.18
N PRO A 64 -35.15 1.81 -8.55
CA PRO A 64 -35.92 2.64 -7.63
C PRO A 64 -36.42 1.83 -6.43
N LEU A 65 -36.54 2.46 -5.26
CA LEU A 65 -37.13 1.83 -4.08
C LEU A 65 -38.64 1.56 -4.32
N PRO A 66 -39.16 0.36 -3.96
CA PRO A 66 -40.59 0.06 -4.00
C PRO A 66 -41.42 1.09 -3.22
N ALA A 67 -42.59 1.46 -3.73
CA ALA A 67 -43.46 2.49 -3.13
C ALA A 67 -43.84 2.21 -1.66
N GLU A 68 -43.90 0.94 -1.27
CA GLU A 68 -44.22 0.47 0.10
C GLU A 68 -43.14 0.85 1.13
N LEU A 69 -41.88 0.97 0.71
CA LEU A 69 -40.74 1.33 1.59
C LEU A 69 -40.50 2.85 1.65
N GLN A 70 -41.15 3.64 0.79
CA GLN A 70 -41.07 5.11 0.83
C GLN A 70 -41.89 5.72 1.98
N ILE A 71 -42.71 4.93 2.69
CA ILE A 71 -43.65 5.39 3.73
C ILE A 71 -43.18 4.98 5.15
N SER A 72 -42.06 4.28 5.30
CA SER A 72 -41.62 3.75 6.60
C SER A 72 -40.93 4.81 7.49
N PRO A 73 -41.30 4.97 8.79
CA PRO A 73 -40.75 5.96 9.71
C PRO A 73 -39.44 5.51 10.37
N SER A 74 -38.53 4.89 9.62
CA SER A 74 -37.26 4.35 10.14
C SER A 74 -36.05 5.14 9.64
N GLY A 75 -35.87 6.36 10.15
CA GLY A 75 -34.56 7.05 10.24
C GLY A 75 -33.76 7.33 8.95
N MET A 76 -34.24 6.92 7.77
CA MET A 76 -33.66 7.23 6.48
C MET A 76 -34.36 8.48 5.91
N PRO A 77 -33.61 9.50 5.45
CA PRO A 77 -34.23 10.69 4.86
C PRO A 77 -35.05 10.29 3.64
N LEU A 78 -36.32 10.71 3.61
CA LEU A 78 -37.23 10.51 2.49
C LEU A 78 -36.66 11.20 1.24
N SER A 79 -36.69 10.55 0.09
CA SER A 79 -36.31 11.20 -1.17
C SER A 79 -37.25 12.38 -1.43
N PRO A 80 -36.75 13.57 -1.84
CA PRO A 80 -37.59 14.70 -2.20
C PRO A 80 -38.65 14.31 -3.25
N ALA A 81 -39.86 14.87 -3.16
CA ALA A 81 -40.99 14.50 -4.02
C ALA A 81 -40.73 14.75 -5.53
N ASN A 82 -39.82 15.67 -5.84
CA ASN A 82 -39.37 16.02 -7.18
C ASN A 82 -38.15 15.22 -7.67
N HIS A 83 -37.70 14.21 -6.91
CA HIS A 83 -36.60 13.32 -7.28
C HIS A 83 -37.11 12.02 -7.89
N HIS A 84 -36.55 11.63 -9.02
CA HIS A 84 -36.92 10.43 -9.77
C HIS A 84 -35.68 9.60 -10.09
N GLN A 85 -35.56 8.42 -9.49
CA GLN A 85 -34.50 7.49 -9.82
C GLN A 85 -34.88 6.63 -11.03
N VAL A 86 -33.98 6.51 -12.00
CA VAL A 86 -34.17 5.71 -13.21
C VAL A 86 -33.02 4.73 -13.36
N GLN A 87 -33.35 3.44 -13.50
CA GLN A 87 -32.33 2.40 -13.58
C GLN A 87 -31.61 2.42 -14.93
N TYR A 88 -30.28 2.53 -14.90
CA TYR A 88 -29.42 2.54 -16.08
C TYR A 88 -28.22 1.62 -15.85
N LYS A 89 -28.20 0.47 -16.52
CA LYS A 89 -27.26 -0.63 -16.26
C LYS A 89 -26.00 -0.59 -17.12
N SER A 90 -26.05 0.02 -18.31
CA SER A 90 -24.96 -0.05 -19.28
C SER A 90 -24.64 1.33 -19.85
N PRO A 91 -23.40 1.84 -19.69
CA PRO A 91 -22.97 3.11 -20.29
C PRO A 91 -23.06 3.17 -21.82
N LYS A 92 -23.26 2.02 -22.50
CA LYS A 92 -23.44 1.92 -23.95
C LYS A 92 -24.91 1.93 -24.39
N SER A 93 -25.86 1.79 -23.45
CA SER A 93 -27.29 1.83 -23.80
C SER A 93 -27.76 3.26 -24.03
N LYS A 94 -28.86 3.42 -24.78
CA LYS A 94 -29.52 4.71 -24.92
C LYS A 94 -30.15 5.15 -23.60
N PHE A 95 -30.24 6.45 -23.37
CA PHE A 95 -30.98 6.96 -22.23
C PHE A 95 -32.48 6.66 -22.40
N PRO A 96 -33.18 6.19 -21.35
CA PRO A 96 -34.59 5.82 -21.38
C PRO A 96 -35.50 7.06 -21.34
N PHE A 97 -35.19 8.07 -22.14
CA PHE A 97 -35.93 9.33 -22.25
C PHE A 97 -36.07 9.72 -23.72
N ASP A 98 -37.13 10.46 -24.00
CA ASP A 98 -37.38 11.02 -25.32
C ASP A 98 -36.35 12.10 -25.68
N THR A 99 -36.39 12.52 -26.94
CA THR A 99 -35.52 13.59 -27.43
C THR A 99 -36.05 14.92 -26.87
N ARG A 100 -35.15 15.82 -26.40
CA ARG A 100 -35.50 17.14 -25.84
C ARG A 100 -36.36 17.12 -24.55
N SER A 101 -36.11 16.16 -23.66
CA SER A 101 -36.79 16.05 -22.36
C SER A 101 -36.22 16.93 -21.26
N PHE A 102 -34.93 17.32 -21.33
CA PHE A 102 -34.21 17.99 -20.24
C PHE A 102 -33.71 19.39 -20.58
N ASP A 103 -33.72 20.27 -19.58
CA ASP A 103 -33.09 21.59 -19.65
C ASP A 103 -31.60 21.52 -19.28
N VAL A 104 -31.24 20.62 -18.34
CA VAL A 104 -29.86 20.44 -17.87
C VAL A 104 -29.49 18.97 -17.77
N VAL A 105 -28.29 18.61 -18.23
CA VAL A 105 -27.66 17.32 -17.95
C VAL A 105 -26.39 17.54 -17.14
N VAL A 106 -26.29 16.91 -15.98
CA VAL A 106 -25.13 16.97 -15.09
C VAL A 106 -24.43 15.62 -15.12
N TYR A 107 -23.20 15.58 -15.62
CA TYR A 107 -22.36 14.37 -15.63
C TYR A 107 -21.13 14.57 -14.75
N ARG A 108 -21.10 13.86 -13.62
CA ARG A 108 -20.11 14.06 -12.55
C ARG A 108 -19.28 12.81 -12.32
N PHE A 109 -18.01 13.04 -12.05
CA PHE A 109 -17.00 12.05 -11.67
C PHE A 109 -17.03 10.79 -12.55
N PRO A 110 -16.87 10.94 -13.89
CA PRO A 110 -16.76 9.79 -14.78
C PRO A 110 -15.69 8.80 -14.28
N THR A 111 -16.06 7.53 -14.16
CA THR A 111 -15.11 6.46 -13.83
C THR A 111 -14.21 6.15 -15.04
N ALA A 112 -13.06 5.52 -14.81
CA ALA A 112 -12.17 5.08 -15.87
C ALA A 112 -12.89 4.11 -16.83
N ALA A 113 -12.95 4.47 -18.11
CA ALA A 113 -13.72 3.72 -19.11
C ALA A 113 -13.12 3.87 -20.53
N PRO A 114 -13.53 3.03 -21.48
CA PRO A 114 -13.22 3.21 -22.90
C PRO A 114 -13.82 4.50 -23.48
N GLU A 115 -13.18 5.07 -24.50
CA GLU A 115 -13.67 6.29 -25.19
C GLU A 115 -15.13 6.18 -25.65
N GLY A 116 -15.53 5.00 -26.12
CA GLY A 116 -16.90 4.74 -26.57
C GLY A 116 -17.97 4.97 -25.49
N HIS A 117 -17.63 4.81 -24.21
CA HIS A 117 -18.57 5.08 -23.11
C HIS A 117 -18.82 6.58 -22.98
N TYR A 118 -17.76 7.38 -22.92
CA TYR A 118 -17.89 8.84 -22.87
C TYR A 118 -18.63 9.38 -24.09
N ARG A 119 -18.29 8.87 -25.28
CA ARG A 119 -18.98 9.25 -26.53
C ARG A 119 -20.48 8.96 -26.47
N ASN A 120 -20.88 7.76 -26.03
CA ASN A 120 -22.30 7.40 -25.94
C ASN A 120 -23.05 8.31 -24.96
N ILE A 121 -22.52 8.46 -23.73
CA ILE A 121 -23.11 9.33 -22.70
C ILE A 121 -23.30 10.75 -23.23
N LEU A 122 -22.26 11.37 -23.80
CA LEU A 122 -22.34 12.74 -24.33
C LEU A 122 -23.30 12.86 -25.52
N SER A 123 -23.36 11.85 -26.40
CA SER A 123 -24.29 11.85 -27.54
C SER A 123 -25.74 11.75 -27.09
N GLU A 124 -26.01 10.92 -26.08
CA GLU A 124 -27.34 10.76 -25.51
C GLU A 124 -27.72 11.99 -24.68
N SER A 125 -26.78 12.61 -23.95
CA SER A 125 -26.99 13.91 -23.30
C SER A 125 -27.44 14.96 -24.31
N ARG A 126 -26.77 15.04 -25.49
CA ARG A 126 -27.16 15.98 -26.56
C ARG A 126 -28.55 15.71 -27.13
N ARG A 127 -28.94 14.43 -27.22
CA ARG A 127 -30.26 13.99 -27.72
C ARG A 127 -31.38 14.37 -26.75
N VAL A 128 -31.19 14.14 -25.46
CA VAL A 128 -32.22 14.40 -24.45
C VAL A 128 -32.30 15.87 -24.03
N LEU A 129 -31.28 16.68 -24.31
CA LEU A 129 -31.30 18.12 -24.06
C LEU A 129 -32.21 18.87 -25.03
N ARG A 130 -33.00 19.81 -24.50
CA ARG A 130 -33.75 20.80 -25.27
C ARG A 130 -32.81 21.74 -26.01
N VAL A 131 -33.33 22.43 -27.02
CA VAL A 131 -32.57 23.46 -27.73
C VAL A 131 -32.26 24.59 -26.75
N GLY A 132 -30.99 24.94 -26.59
CA GLY A 132 -30.54 25.90 -25.59
C GLY A 132 -30.27 25.30 -24.20
N GLY A 133 -30.47 23.99 -24.01
CA GLY A 133 -30.15 23.32 -22.75
C GLY A 133 -28.64 23.20 -22.48
N TYR A 134 -28.29 22.98 -21.21
CA TYR A 134 -26.91 23.01 -20.73
C TYR A 134 -26.40 21.62 -20.34
N ILE A 135 -25.10 21.37 -20.54
CA ILE A 135 -24.40 20.21 -19.97
C ILE A 135 -23.34 20.68 -18.96
N GLU A 136 -23.41 20.16 -17.74
CA GLU A 136 -22.45 20.44 -16.68
C GLU A 136 -21.57 19.22 -16.41
N LEU A 137 -20.26 19.43 -16.37
CA LEU A 137 -19.28 18.37 -16.23
C LEU A 137 -18.39 18.60 -15.01
N SER A 138 -18.24 17.58 -14.17
CA SER A 138 -17.23 17.57 -13.09
C SER A 138 -16.32 16.37 -13.29
N ILE A 139 -15.11 16.60 -13.79
CA ILE A 139 -14.18 15.52 -14.19
C ILE A 139 -12.96 15.54 -13.30
N LEU A 140 -12.60 14.38 -12.75
CA LEU A 140 -11.36 14.18 -12.00
C LEU A 140 -10.36 13.47 -12.91
N ASP A 141 -9.14 13.97 -13.05
CA ASP A 141 -8.10 13.30 -13.85
C ASP A 141 -7.44 12.14 -13.07
N SER A 142 -6.93 11.16 -13.83
CA SER A 142 -6.21 9.98 -13.31
C SER A 142 -4.80 10.33 -12.85
N ASP A 143 -4.18 11.34 -13.47
CA ASP A 143 -2.84 11.81 -13.12
C ASP A 143 -2.90 12.87 -12.02
N LEU A 144 -1.94 12.82 -11.11
CA LEU A 144 -1.80 13.81 -10.05
C LEU A 144 -0.59 14.70 -10.33
N ASN A 145 -0.73 15.98 -10.02
CA ASN A 145 0.33 16.96 -10.19
C ASN A 145 1.39 16.82 -9.09
N ASN A 146 2.65 17.16 -9.41
CA ASN A 146 3.77 17.24 -8.45
C ASN A 146 4.08 15.94 -7.69
N LEU A 147 3.88 14.78 -8.30
CA LEU A 147 4.22 13.49 -7.70
C LEU A 147 5.73 13.23 -7.72
N GLY A 148 6.25 12.74 -6.60
CA GLY A 148 7.56 12.07 -6.54
C GLY A 148 7.55 10.69 -7.20
N ASN A 149 8.73 10.07 -7.31
CA ASN A 149 8.93 8.81 -8.03
C ASN A 149 8.06 7.65 -7.54
N LEU A 150 7.80 7.57 -6.22
CA LEU A 150 6.91 6.55 -5.64
C LEU A 150 5.45 6.75 -6.07
N GLY A 151 4.97 7.99 -6.07
CA GLY A 151 3.61 8.32 -6.51
C GLY A 151 3.40 8.03 -7.99
N ARG A 152 4.38 8.40 -8.84
CA ARG A 152 4.33 8.07 -10.27
C ARG A 152 4.29 6.56 -10.51
N ARG A 153 5.09 5.78 -9.77
CA ARG A 153 5.08 4.31 -9.86
C ARG A 153 3.74 3.73 -9.40
N ALA A 154 3.13 4.27 -8.35
CA ALA A 154 1.83 3.84 -7.86
C ALA A 154 0.72 4.09 -8.90
N ILE A 155 0.66 5.28 -9.51
CA ILE A 155 -0.30 5.58 -10.58
C ILE A 155 -0.06 4.72 -11.81
N ARG A 156 1.21 4.51 -12.20
CA ARG A 156 1.53 3.62 -13.33
C ARG A 156 0.99 2.21 -13.10
N ARG A 157 1.25 1.62 -11.92
CA ARG A 157 0.71 0.31 -11.55
C ARG A 157 -0.81 0.30 -11.56
N LEU A 158 -1.43 1.35 -11.03
CA LEU A 158 -2.88 1.50 -11.05
C LEU A 158 -3.43 1.48 -12.49
N LYS A 159 -2.80 2.21 -13.42
CA LYS A 159 -3.17 2.22 -14.84
C LYS A 159 -2.95 0.85 -15.50
N GLU A 160 -1.83 0.17 -15.19
CA GLU A 160 -1.55 -1.20 -15.64
C GLU A 160 -2.62 -2.18 -15.14
N ASP A 161 -3.03 -2.10 -13.88
CA ASP A 161 -4.07 -2.94 -13.28
C ASP A 161 -5.45 -2.70 -13.92
N ILE A 162 -5.83 -1.42 -14.15
CA ILE A 162 -7.06 -1.07 -14.88
C ILE A 162 -7.01 -1.62 -16.31
N ARG A 163 -5.86 -1.48 -17.00
CA ARG A 163 -5.68 -1.96 -18.38
C ARG A 163 -5.79 -3.48 -18.45
N PHE A 164 -5.26 -4.20 -17.47
CA PHE A 164 -5.36 -5.64 -17.39
C PHE A 164 -6.83 -6.10 -17.28
N LYS A 165 -7.65 -5.40 -16.49
CA LYS A 165 -9.07 -5.75 -16.35
C LYS A 165 -9.94 -5.28 -17.50
N THR A 166 -9.68 -4.07 -17.99
CA THR A 166 -10.44 -3.44 -19.07
C THR A 166 -9.45 -2.93 -20.13
N PRO A 167 -9.09 -3.80 -21.10
CA PRO A 167 -8.08 -3.50 -22.12
C PRO A 167 -8.42 -2.30 -22.99
N ASP A 168 -9.70 -1.92 -23.11
CA ASP A 168 -10.11 -0.80 -23.97
C ASP A 168 -10.13 0.56 -23.23
N THR A 169 -9.78 0.60 -21.94
CA THR A 169 -9.79 1.85 -21.16
C THR A 169 -8.81 2.86 -21.73
N SER A 170 -9.26 4.10 -21.89
CA SER A 170 -8.41 5.22 -22.26
C SER A 170 -7.71 5.78 -21.02
N PHE A 171 -6.40 6.02 -21.13
CA PHE A 171 -5.59 6.70 -20.12
C PHE A 171 -5.03 8.05 -20.61
N THR A 172 -5.56 8.57 -21.72
CA THR A 172 -5.38 9.98 -22.07
C THR A 172 -6.05 10.85 -21.01
N SER A 173 -5.67 12.12 -20.89
CA SER A 173 -6.36 13.04 -19.97
C SER A 173 -7.87 13.01 -20.22
N THR A 174 -8.64 12.59 -19.21
CA THR A 174 -10.10 12.46 -19.30
C THR A 174 -10.77 13.82 -19.62
N PRO A 175 -10.37 14.94 -18.97
CA PRO A 175 -10.84 16.27 -19.36
C PRO A 175 -10.62 16.58 -20.86
N ASP A 176 -9.41 16.39 -21.38
CA ASP A 176 -9.09 16.69 -22.78
C ASP A 176 -9.90 15.84 -23.76
N LEU A 177 -10.07 14.55 -23.43
CA LEU A 177 -10.89 13.63 -24.21
C LEU A 177 -12.34 14.10 -24.26
N VAL A 178 -12.92 14.46 -23.11
CA VAL A 178 -14.31 14.89 -23.02
C VAL A 178 -14.54 16.22 -23.75
N VAL A 179 -13.66 17.21 -23.57
CA VAL A 179 -13.74 18.51 -24.29
C VAL A 179 -13.71 18.29 -25.81
N ARG A 180 -12.82 17.42 -26.30
CA ARG A 180 -12.76 17.05 -27.72
C ARG A 180 -14.05 16.40 -28.22
N LEU A 181 -14.63 15.50 -27.42
CA LEU A 181 -15.89 14.83 -27.77
C LEU A 181 -17.07 15.80 -27.78
N LEU A 182 -17.16 16.74 -26.84
CA LEU A 182 -18.20 17.79 -26.81
C LEU A 182 -18.21 18.60 -28.12
N GLY A 183 -17.03 19.05 -28.57
CA GLY A 183 -16.91 19.79 -29.83
C GLY A 183 -17.35 18.97 -31.04
N ARG A 184 -16.98 17.69 -31.11
CA ARG A 184 -17.40 16.77 -32.20
C ARG A 184 -18.91 16.47 -32.20
N ILE A 185 -19.54 16.42 -31.03
CA ILE A 185 -20.97 16.13 -30.88
C ILE A 185 -21.83 17.38 -31.17
N GLY A 186 -21.22 18.57 -31.21
CA GLY A 186 -21.89 19.81 -31.57
C GLY A 186 -22.40 20.60 -30.35
N PHE A 187 -21.70 20.51 -29.22
CA PHE A 187 -21.86 21.49 -28.14
C PHE A 187 -21.04 22.76 -28.46
N SER A 188 -21.60 23.91 -28.15
CA SER A 188 -21.01 25.24 -28.36
C SER A 188 -20.80 25.96 -27.01
N ASP A 189 -20.01 27.04 -27.00
CA ASP A 189 -19.71 27.85 -25.81
C ASP A 189 -19.14 27.03 -24.63
N ILE A 190 -18.20 26.12 -24.93
CA ILE A 190 -17.57 25.24 -23.93
C ILE A 190 -16.63 26.08 -23.05
N LYS A 191 -16.98 26.20 -21.77
CA LYS A 191 -16.16 26.85 -20.74
C LYS A 191 -15.60 25.81 -19.79
N ALA A 192 -14.30 25.90 -19.50
CA ALA A 192 -13.60 24.97 -18.61
C ALA A 192 -12.89 25.74 -17.49
N ALA A 193 -12.98 25.22 -16.27
CA ALA A 193 -12.25 25.70 -15.11
C ALA A 193 -11.48 24.53 -14.48
N HIS A 194 -10.20 24.74 -14.22
CA HIS A 194 -9.35 23.74 -13.57
C HIS A 194 -9.22 24.06 -12.08
N VAL A 195 -9.65 23.12 -11.24
CA VAL A 195 -9.59 23.25 -9.78
C VAL A 195 -8.58 22.25 -9.23
N GLY A 196 -7.54 22.76 -8.55
CA GLY A 196 -6.54 21.92 -7.89
C GLY A 196 -7.07 21.35 -6.58
N LEU A 197 -7.09 20.03 -6.46
CA LEU A 197 -7.44 19.34 -5.21
C LEU A 197 -6.17 18.86 -4.48
N PRO A 198 -5.97 19.24 -3.21
CA PRO A 198 -4.85 18.71 -2.42
C PRO A 198 -5.01 17.21 -2.21
N VAL A 199 -4.03 16.41 -2.63
CA VAL A 199 -4.05 14.94 -2.44
C VAL A 199 -3.64 14.55 -1.01
N ALA A 200 -2.83 15.39 -0.38
CA ALA A 200 -2.39 15.26 1.01
C ALA A 200 -2.66 16.58 1.74
N SER A 201 -3.12 16.51 2.98
CA SER A 201 -3.11 17.67 3.89
C SER A 201 -1.67 17.93 4.34
N SER A 202 -1.32 19.19 4.61
CA SER A 202 -0.04 19.52 5.26
C SER A 202 0.19 18.58 6.43
N VAL A 203 1.30 17.82 6.37
CA VAL A 203 1.87 17.20 7.57
C VAL A 203 2.18 18.38 8.46
N ALA A 204 1.44 18.55 9.56
CA ALA A 204 1.64 19.66 10.47
C ALA A 204 3.13 19.70 10.81
N ARG A 205 3.83 20.76 10.37
CA ARG A 205 5.14 21.10 10.92
C ARG A 205 4.86 21.35 12.40
N CYS A 206 5.46 20.53 13.25
CA CYS A 206 5.45 20.77 14.69
C CYS A 206 6.18 22.10 14.91
N GLY A 207 5.43 23.18 15.03
CA GLY A 207 5.91 24.54 15.13
C GLY A 207 4.86 25.35 15.89
N SER A 208 5.16 25.58 17.16
CA SER A 208 4.46 26.40 18.14
C SER A 208 3.65 27.57 17.57
N GLN A 209 2.35 27.63 17.87
CA GLN A 209 1.66 28.88 18.23
C GLN A 209 0.37 28.56 19.00
N LYS A 210 0.28 29.14 20.20
CA LYS A 210 -0.78 28.98 21.21
C LYS A 210 -2.12 29.48 20.66
N LEU A 211 -3.20 28.72 20.89
CA LEU A 211 -4.55 29.28 20.97
C LEU A 211 -5.04 29.11 22.41
N THR A 212 -5.08 30.21 23.15
CA THR A 212 -5.80 30.36 24.42
C THR A 212 -7.30 30.26 24.14
N SER A 213 -7.98 29.25 24.67
CA SER A 213 -9.45 29.27 24.75
C SER A 213 -9.86 29.82 26.11
N ILE A 214 -10.48 31.00 26.10
CA ILE A 214 -11.32 31.46 27.21
C ILE A 214 -12.65 30.68 27.11
N HIS A 215 -13.10 30.18 28.26
CA HIS A 215 -14.40 29.55 28.50
C HIS A 215 -15.56 30.30 27.82
N ASP A 216 -16.48 29.54 27.20
CA ASP A 216 -17.90 29.79 27.46
C ASP A 216 -18.74 28.51 27.31
N THR A 217 -19.75 28.47 28.15
CA THR A 217 -20.59 27.38 28.60
C THR A 217 -21.65 26.95 27.58
N GLY A 218 -21.97 25.65 27.60
CA GLY A 218 -23.27 25.08 27.24
C GLY A 218 -24.05 25.63 26.04
N LYS A 219 -23.59 25.40 24.80
CA LYS A 219 -24.46 25.35 23.61
C LYS A 219 -24.05 24.20 22.66
N LYS A 220 -25.05 23.55 22.06
CA LYS A 220 -24.94 22.49 21.04
C LYS A 220 -23.75 22.74 20.12
N ARG A 221 -22.90 21.73 19.93
CA ARG A 221 -21.79 21.76 18.98
C ARG A 221 -22.35 21.81 17.55
N GLU A 222 -22.68 23.01 17.08
CA GLU A 222 -22.96 23.24 15.67
C GLU A 222 -21.67 22.98 14.88
N SER A 223 -21.70 21.96 14.03
CA SER A 223 -20.69 21.79 13.00
C SER A 223 -20.78 22.99 12.06
N ARG A 224 -19.86 23.96 12.19
CA ARG A 224 -19.73 25.07 11.24
C ARG A 224 -19.72 24.51 9.82
N SER A 225 -20.57 25.03 8.95
CA SER A 225 -20.62 24.62 7.55
C SER A 225 -19.30 25.00 6.87
N LEU A 226 -18.86 24.24 5.86
CA LEU A 226 -17.72 24.65 5.03
C LEU A 226 -17.96 26.03 4.39
N ALA A 227 -19.22 26.40 4.14
CA ALA A 227 -19.58 27.75 3.69
C ALA A 227 -19.22 28.83 4.73
N ASP A 228 -19.44 28.56 6.02
CA ASP A 228 -19.11 29.48 7.12
C ASP A 228 -17.59 29.58 7.33
N MET A 229 -16.85 28.49 7.07
CA MET A 229 -15.38 28.47 7.11
C MET A 229 -14.74 29.22 5.95
N ILE A 230 -15.40 29.33 4.79
CA ILE A 230 -14.90 30.09 3.63
C ILE A 230 -14.96 31.60 3.86
N GLY A 231 -15.89 32.07 4.71
CA GLY A 231 -15.94 33.48 5.12
C GLY A 231 -14.88 33.88 6.15
N ASP A 232 -14.14 32.91 6.71
CA ASP A 232 -13.11 33.10 7.72
C ASP A 232 -11.72 33.09 7.06
N ASN A 233 -11.13 34.27 6.91
CA ASN A 233 -9.80 34.45 6.29
C ASN A 233 -8.63 34.05 7.21
N SER A 234 -8.87 33.26 8.27
CA SER A 234 -7.81 32.83 9.18
C SER A 234 -6.99 31.64 8.64
N PRO A 235 -5.69 31.58 8.94
CA PRO A 235 -4.84 30.47 8.50
C PRO A 235 -5.23 29.10 9.10
N LEU A 236 -5.99 29.08 10.20
CA LEU A 236 -6.57 27.85 10.76
C LEU A 236 -7.76 27.34 9.95
N ALA A 237 -8.59 28.24 9.40
CA ALA A 237 -9.70 27.88 8.54
C ALA A 237 -9.18 27.23 7.25
N ASP A 238 -8.14 27.79 6.63
CA ASP A 238 -7.50 27.25 5.43
C ASP A 238 -6.95 25.83 5.61
N GLN A 239 -6.34 25.55 6.77
CA GLN A 239 -5.84 24.21 7.09
C GLN A 239 -6.98 23.19 7.27
N ASN A 240 -8.07 23.60 7.92
CA ASN A 240 -9.25 22.76 8.09
C ASN A 240 -9.96 22.49 6.76
N ILE A 241 -10.09 23.52 5.92
CA ILE A 241 -10.63 23.43 4.56
C ILE A 241 -9.77 22.45 3.74
N THR A 242 -8.45 22.64 3.73
CA THR A 242 -7.51 21.77 3.01
C THR A 242 -7.64 20.30 3.44
N LYS A 243 -7.75 20.04 4.75
CA LYS A 243 -7.92 18.69 5.29
C LYS A 243 -9.24 18.04 4.88
N ILE A 244 -10.33 18.81 4.86
CA ILE A 244 -11.65 18.32 4.45
C ILE A 244 -11.65 18.04 2.94
N ILE A 245 -11.14 18.97 2.13
CA ILE A 245 -11.04 18.81 0.67
C ILE A 245 -10.14 17.64 0.32
N SER A 246 -8.98 17.48 0.97
CA SER A 246 -8.06 16.40 0.66
C SER A 246 -8.65 15.02 0.95
N ARG A 247 -9.39 14.88 2.06
CA ARG A 247 -10.08 13.63 2.39
C ARG A 247 -11.16 13.28 1.37
N VAL A 248 -11.96 14.26 0.95
CA VAL A 248 -13.04 14.04 0.00
C VAL A 248 -12.49 13.82 -1.41
N GLY A 249 -11.49 14.59 -1.84
CA GLY A 249 -10.80 14.42 -3.12
C GLY A 249 -10.15 13.05 -3.24
N ARG A 250 -9.51 12.56 -2.17
CA ARG A 250 -8.97 11.19 -2.10
C ARG A 250 -10.06 10.13 -2.30
N TRP A 251 -11.23 10.34 -1.68
CA TRP A 251 -12.37 9.43 -1.81
C TRP A 251 -12.94 9.41 -3.24
N TRP A 252 -13.05 10.57 -3.90
CA TRP A 252 -13.42 10.64 -5.32
C TRP A 252 -12.43 9.89 -6.20
N TYR A 253 -11.13 10.06 -5.97
CA TYR A 253 -10.08 9.36 -6.73
C TYR A 253 -10.18 7.84 -6.58
N THR A 254 -10.40 7.36 -5.35
CA THR A 254 -10.63 5.92 -5.11
C THR A 254 -11.80 5.39 -5.92
N ARG A 255 -12.93 6.11 -5.93
CA ARG A 255 -14.14 5.70 -6.63
C ARG A 255 -13.97 5.72 -8.15
N CYS A 256 -13.30 6.72 -8.69
CA CYS A 256 -13.14 6.89 -10.14
C CYS A 256 -12.10 5.92 -10.75
N TYR A 257 -11.01 5.65 -10.02
CA TYR A 257 -9.82 4.98 -10.58
C TYR A 257 -9.42 3.72 -9.81
N GLU A 258 -9.27 3.76 -8.48
CA GLU A 258 -8.79 2.59 -7.71
C GLU A 258 -9.79 1.43 -7.68
N LEU A 259 -11.09 1.73 -7.61
CA LEU A 259 -12.12 0.69 -7.73
C LEU A 259 -12.23 0.15 -9.16
N ALA A 260 -11.93 0.96 -10.18
CA ALA A 260 -11.89 0.50 -11.57
C ALA A 260 -10.72 -0.46 -11.81
N ALA A 261 -9.59 -0.25 -11.13
CA ALA A 261 -8.51 -1.22 -11.08
C ALA A 261 -8.93 -2.49 -10.38
N GLY A 262 -9.93 -2.38 -9.49
CA GLY A 262 -10.37 -3.34 -8.49
C GLY A 262 -9.22 -3.81 -7.62
N THR A 263 -9.33 -3.73 -6.31
CA THR A 263 -8.39 -4.45 -5.43
C THR A 263 -8.37 -5.92 -5.81
N SER A 264 -7.22 -6.48 -6.19
CA SER A 264 -7.13 -7.93 -6.42
C SER A 264 -7.59 -8.63 -5.14
N PRO A 265 -8.68 -9.42 -5.19
CA PRO A 265 -9.14 -10.16 -4.03
C PRO A 265 -7.98 -10.97 -3.48
N ARG A 266 -7.90 -11.09 -2.14
CA ARG A 266 -6.88 -11.91 -1.52
C ARG A 266 -7.09 -13.35 -1.95
N ASP A 267 -6.04 -13.93 -2.47
CA ASP A 267 -6.07 -15.23 -3.10
C ASP A 267 -5.14 -16.18 -2.33
N LYS A 268 -5.22 -17.46 -2.64
CA LYS A 268 -4.44 -18.51 -2.00
C LYS A 268 -2.95 -18.13 -1.97
N HIS A 269 -2.26 -18.46 -0.89
CA HIS A 269 -0.85 -18.15 -0.62
C HIS A 269 -0.52 -16.69 -0.27
N ASP A 270 -1.48 -15.77 -0.29
CA ASP A 270 -1.24 -14.44 0.28
C ASP A 270 -0.97 -14.52 1.78
N VAL A 271 -0.17 -13.58 2.29
CA VAL A 271 0.07 -13.39 3.72
C VAL A 271 -0.44 -12.02 4.13
N LEU A 272 -1.24 -11.98 5.19
CA LEU A 272 -1.90 -10.77 5.68
C LEU A 272 -1.39 -10.39 7.06
N LEU A 273 -1.30 -9.08 7.29
CA LEU A 273 -1.15 -8.50 8.60
C LEU A 273 -2.53 -8.11 9.14
N LEU A 274 -2.96 -8.81 10.18
CA LEU A 274 -4.26 -8.65 10.80
C LEU A 274 -4.13 -7.76 12.03
N ARG A 275 -4.81 -6.62 12.02
CA ARG A 275 -4.88 -5.71 13.17
C ARG A 275 -6.21 -5.91 13.89
N GLN A 276 -6.20 -6.77 14.90
CA GLN A 276 -7.36 -7.05 15.76
C GLN A 276 -7.55 -5.92 16.77
N GLN A 277 -8.74 -5.35 16.85
CA GLN A 277 -9.09 -4.39 17.90
C GLN A 277 -9.29 -5.12 19.23
N GLY A 278 -8.53 -4.72 20.25
CA GLY A 278 -8.67 -5.20 21.62
C GLY A 278 -9.15 -4.11 22.57
N PRO A 279 -9.49 -4.45 23.83
CA PRO A 279 -10.10 -3.53 24.80
C PRO A 279 -9.18 -2.39 25.25
N LYS A 280 -7.86 -2.57 25.22
CA LYS A 280 -6.88 -1.52 25.55
C LYS A 280 -6.08 -1.04 24.33
N PHE A 281 -5.56 -1.99 23.56
CA PHE A 281 -4.70 -1.71 22.40
C PHE A 281 -4.97 -2.75 21.29
N PRO A 282 -4.78 -2.38 20.02
CA PRO A 282 -4.84 -3.34 18.92
C PRO A 282 -3.71 -4.37 19.03
N ARG A 283 -3.99 -5.59 18.59
CA ARG A 283 -3.02 -6.68 18.47
C ARG A 283 -2.76 -6.99 17.00
N TRP A 284 -1.52 -7.29 16.69
CA TRP A 284 -1.03 -7.55 15.35
C TRP A 284 -0.76 -9.04 15.19
N HIS A 285 -1.27 -9.64 14.13
CA HIS A 285 -1.08 -11.06 13.83
C HIS A 285 -0.72 -11.22 12.35
N LEU A 286 0.33 -11.97 12.07
CA LEU A 286 0.67 -12.36 10.70
C LEU A 286 -0.05 -13.67 10.38
N SER A 287 -0.75 -13.73 9.26
CA SER A 287 -1.36 -14.98 8.80
C SER A 287 -0.27 -15.93 8.29
N ALA A 288 -0.52 -17.24 8.34
CA ALA A 288 0.15 -18.15 7.42
C ALA A 288 -0.33 -17.88 5.98
N PRO A 289 0.35 -18.40 4.94
CA PRO A 289 -0.16 -18.35 3.57
C PRO A 289 -1.62 -18.83 3.52
N LEU A 290 -2.50 -18.00 2.95
CA LEU A 290 -3.93 -18.27 2.94
C LEU A 290 -4.23 -19.58 2.20
N ARG A 291 -4.94 -20.47 2.87
CA ARG A 291 -5.59 -21.65 2.27
C ARG A 291 -7.00 -21.70 2.89
N PRO A 292 -8.01 -22.26 2.20
CA PRO A 292 -9.35 -22.36 2.78
C PRO A 292 -9.39 -23.02 4.16
N SER A 293 -8.50 -24.01 4.40
CA SER A 293 -8.36 -24.72 5.67
C SER A 293 -7.43 -24.06 6.71
N THR A 294 -6.77 -22.94 6.38
CA THR A 294 -5.83 -22.29 7.30
C THR A 294 -6.59 -21.66 8.47
N THR A 295 -6.31 -22.09 9.69
CA THR A 295 -6.84 -21.45 10.91
C THR A 295 -5.82 -20.46 11.47
N ILE A 296 -6.23 -19.21 11.63
CA ILE A 296 -5.40 -18.13 12.16
C ILE A 296 -5.84 -17.86 13.59
N LYS A 297 -4.96 -18.18 14.55
CA LYS A 297 -5.17 -17.90 15.97
C LYS A 297 -4.88 -16.42 16.24
N LEU A 298 -5.86 -15.72 16.79
CA LEU A 298 -5.77 -14.32 17.19
C LEU A 298 -5.65 -14.21 18.72
N SER A 299 -5.55 -12.98 19.22
CA SER A 299 -5.58 -12.73 20.65
C SER A 299 -6.98 -12.96 21.23
N PHE A 300 -7.07 -13.03 22.56
CA PHE A 300 -8.34 -13.19 23.30
C PHE A 300 -9.09 -14.50 23.02
N GLY A 301 -8.36 -15.54 22.59
CA GLY A 301 -8.94 -16.85 22.24
C GLY A 301 -9.79 -16.81 20.96
N ALA A 302 -9.71 -15.73 20.18
CA ALA A 302 -10.38 -15.61 18.91
C ALA A 302 -9.59 -16.29 17.79
N SER A 303 -10.28 -16.62 16.71
CA SER A 303 -9.68 -17.21 15.52
C SER A 303 -10.45 -16.79 14.28
N MET A 304 -9.78 -16.90 13.14
CA MET A 304 -10.35 -16.72 11.81
C MET A 304 -9.94 -17.86 10.90
N THR A 305 -10.74 -18.12 9.88
CA THR A 305 -10.43 -19.13 8.85
C THR A 305 -9.96 -18.46 7.56
N GLY A 306 -9.15 -19.17 6.77
CA GLY A 306 -8.65 -18.63 5.51
C GLY A 306 -9.76 -18.43 4.48
N SER A 307 -10.82 -19.23 4.50
CA SER A 307 -12.01 -19.03 3.66
C SER A 307 -12.73 -17.70 3.94
N GLU A 308 -12.71 -17.19 5.16
CA GLU A 308 -13.27 -15.87 5.52
C GLU A 308 -12.44 -14.71 4.96
N LEU A 309 -11.15 -14.94 4.69
CA LEU A 309 -10.20 -13.92 4.24
C LEU A 309 -9.94 -13.94 2.74
N ILE A 310 -10.02 -15.12 2.11
CA ILE A 310 -9.94 -15.26 0.66
C ILE A 310 -11.13 -14.52 0.03
N GLY A 311 -10.87 -13.75 -1.03
CA GLY A 311 -11.87 -12.89 -1.66
C GLY A 311 -12.02 -11.50 -1.03
N LYS A 312 -11.50 -11.29 0.19
CA LYS A 312 -11.51 -9.96 0.86
C LYS A 312 -10.47 -9.03 0.26
N GLN A 313 -10.60 -7.74 0.55
CA GLN A 313 -9.74 -6.68 0.08
C GLN A 313 -8.81 -6.19 1.20
N LEU A 314 -7.70 -5.55 0.82
CA LEU A 314 -6.87 -4.83 1.80
C LEU A 314 -7.68 -3.68 2.38
N LEU A 315 -7.50 -3.42 3.67
CA LEU A 315 -8.22 -2.44 4.49
C LEU A 315 -9.69 -2.78 4.77
N ASP A 316 -10.18 -3.94 4.34
CA ASP A 316 -11.45 -4.45 4.81
C ASP A 316 -11.41 -4.66 6.33
N ILE A 317 -12.55 -4.41 6.97
CA ILE A 317 -12.79 -4.73 8.37
C ILE A 317 -13.66 -5.97 8.41
N VAL A 318 -13.10 -7.07 8.90
CA VAL A 318 -13.79 -8.35 9.11
C VAL A 318 -14.01 -8.58 10.60
N LEU A 319 -14.92 -9.50 10.94
CA LEU A 319 -15.18 -9.88 12.33
C LEU A 319 -14.54 -11.23 12.60
N ASP A 320 -13.85 -11.34 13.74
CA ASP A 320 -13.41 -12.64 14.23
C ASP A 320 -14.58 -13.45 14.83
N ASN A 321 -14.35 -14.71 15.17
CA ASN A 321 -15.35 -15.60 15.77
C ASN A 321 -15.88 -15.15 17.15
N LYS A 322 -15.32 -14.08 17.74
CA LYS A 322 -15.76 -13.46 18.99
C LYS A 322 -16.37 -12.06 18.75
N GLY A 323 -16.53 -11.65 17.50
CA GLY A 323 -17.12 -10.36 17.11
C GLY A 323 -16.17 -9.17 17.17
N ASN A 324 -14.86 -9.35 17.40
CA ASN A 324 -13.93 -8.24 17.37
C ASN A 324 -13.59 -7.85 15.92
N ARG A 325 -13.42 -6.55 15.71
CA ARG A 325 -13.04 -5.99 14.41
C ARG A 325 -11.57 -6.28 14.10
N VAL A 326 -11.31 -6.79 12.92
CA VAL A 326 -9.97 -7.08 12.40
C VAL A 326 -9.78 -6.34 11.09
N LEU A 327 -8.81 -5.42 11.05
CA LEU A 327 -8.43 -4.71 9.83
C LEU A 327 -7.39 -5.53 9.07
N LEU A 328 -7.64 -5.77 7.78
CA LEU A 328 -6.72 -6.48 6.89
C LEU A 328 -5.67 -5.52 6.31
N GLN A 329 -4.40 -5.86 6.42
CA GLN A 329 -3.30 -5.06 5.85
C GLN A 329 -2.29 -5.94 5.12
N GLU A 330 -1.60 -5.37 4.13
CA GLU A 330 -0.43 -6.03 3.54
C GLU A 330 0.76 -5.83 4.49
N PRO A 331 1.45 -6.89 4.91
CA PRO A 331 2.67 -6.75 5.68
C PRO A 331 3.78 -6.14 4.79
N ASN A 332 4.40 -5.07 5.26
CA ASN A 332 5.69 -4.66 4.71
C ASN A 332 6.79 -5.64 5.20
N MET A 333 7.97 -5.62 4.58
CA MET A 333 9.07 -6.53 4.92
C MET A 333 9.47 -6.52 6.41
N ALA A 334 9.55 -5.35 7.03
CA ALA A 334 9.90 -5.25 8.46
C ALA A 334 8.82 -5.87 9.36
N THR A 335 7.56 -5.49 9.15
CA THR A 335 6.41 -6.05 9.91
C THR A 335 6.25 -7.55 9.67
N TYR A 336 6.53 -8.04 8.46
CA TYR A 336 6.54 -9.46 8.11
C TYR A 336 7.57 -10.22 8.95
N ILE A 337 8.83 -9.77 8.95
CA ILE A 337 9.92 -10.40 9.70
C ILE A 337 9.63 -10.36 11.20
N ILE A 338 9.24 -9.20 11.74
CA ILE A 338 9.03 -8.99 13.17
C ILE A 338 7.92 -9.90 13.73
N ASN A 339 6.84 -10.07 12.97
CA ASN A 339 5.67 -10.86 13.36
C ASN A 339 5.74 -12.34 12.93
N THR A 340 6.82 -12.76 12.27
CA THR A 340 7.07 -14.18 11.97
C THR A 340 7.57 -14.88 13.24
N ARG A 341 7.09 -16.11 13.49
CA ARG A 341 7.53 -16.93 14.63
C ARG A 341 9.02 -17.27 14.47
N ARG A 342 9.80 -17.05 15.51
CA ARG A 342 11.27 -17.15 15.49
C ARG A 342 11.74 -18.44 16.16
N LEU A 343 12.77 -19.09 15.59
CA LEU A 343 13.55 -20.16 16.24
C LEU A 343 14.96 -19.69 16.64
N ALA A 344 15.45 -18.64 15.99
CA ALA A 344 16.73 -17.98 16.28
C ALA A 344 16.54 -16.49 16.52
N THR A 345 17.52 -15.84 17.15
CA THR A 345 17.57 -14.37 17.24
C THR A 345 17.85 -13.81 15.85
N PRO A 346 16.99 -12.94 15.29
CA PRO A 346 17.27 -12.30 14.01
C PRO A 346 18.22 -11.13 14.13
N ILE A 347 18.98 -10.90 13.06
CA ILE A 347 19.34 -9.53 12.66
C ILE A 347 18.04 -8.79 12.35
N TYR A 348 17.73 -7.74 13.11
CA TYR A 348 16.48 -7.01 12.95
C TYR A 348 16.41 -6.27 11.61
N PRO A 349 15.20 -5.97 11.07
CA PRO A 349 15.07 -5.42 9.72
C PRO A 349 15.88 -4.15 9.44
N HIS A 350 16.02 -3.24 10.41
CA HIS A 350 16.80 -2.02 10.21
C HIS A 350 18.31 -2.30 10.20
N ASP A 351 18.79 -3.22 11.03
CA ASP A 351 20.18 -3.69 11.03
C ASP A 351 20.49 -4.41 9.71
N ALA A 352 19.60 -5.31 9.28
CA ALA A 352 19.72 -6.04 8.02
C ALA A 352 19.75 -5.09 6.81
N ASN A 353 18.90 -4.06 6.80
CA ASN A 353 18.90 -3.03 5.77
C ASN A 353 20.20 -2.20 5.79
N THR A 354 20.75 -1.90 6.96
CA THR A 354 22.03 -1.19 7.11
C THR A 354 23.18 -2.03 6.59
N ILE A 355 23.27 -3.31 7.00
CA ILE A 355 24.26 -4.28 6.51
C ILE A 355 24.18 -4.40 4.99
N THR A 356 22.97 -4.57 4.44
CA THR A 356 22.75 -4.66 2.99
C THR A 356 23.25 -3.40 2.27
N SER A 357 23.07 -2.22 2.86
CA SER A 357 23.56 -0.96 2.29
C SER A 357 25.09 -0.84 2.38
N LEU A 358 25.70 -1.33 3.46
CA LEU A 358 27.16 -1.34 3.66
C LEU A 358 27.89 -2.27 2.70
N LEU A 359 27.21 -3.29 2.17
CA LEU A 359 27.76 -4.19 1.15
C LEU A 359 27.87 -3.56 -0.23
N ASP A 360 27.29 -2.37 -0.45
CA ASP A 360 27.41 -1.61 -1.70
C ASP A 360 27.16 -2.49 -2.94
N ILE A 361 25.97 -3.10 -2.95
CA ILE A 361 25.55 -4.08 -3.96
C ILE A 361 24.95 -3.35 -5.18
N HIS A 362 25.63 -3.45 -6.33
CA HIS A 362 25.22 -2.85 -7.60
C HIS A 362 25.21 -3.88 -8.72
N PRO A 363 24.17 -4.73 -8.83
CA PRO A 363 24.13 -5.76 -9.84
C PRO A 363 23.67 -5.18 -11.19
N ASN A 364 24.21 -5.71 -12.28
CA ASN A 364 23.82 -5.35 -13.65
C ASN A 364 22.41 -5.87 -13.97
N ARG A 365 21.64 -5.12 -14.75
CA ARG A 365 20.35 -5.62 -15.25
C ARG A 365 20.52 -6.59 -16.41
N PRO A 366 19.57 -7.53 -16.60
CA PRO A 366 19.46 -8.27 -17.85
C PRO A 366 19.38 -7.29 -19.03
N ALA A 367 20.21 -7.50 -20.06
CA ALA A 367 20.36 -6.67 -21.28
C ALA A 367 21.15 -5.34 -21.17
N GLU A 368 21.65 -4.92 -20.00
CA GLU A 368 22.49 -3.69 -19.93
C GLU A 368 23.92 -3.89 -20.44
N ASN A 369 24.45 -5.13 -20.42
CA ASN A 369 25.79 -5.46 -20.87
C ASN A 369 25.81 -6.72 -21.74
N GLU A 370 25.51 -6.60 -23.03
CA GLU A 370 25.73 -7.70 -24.00
C GLU A 370 27.22 -7.89 -24.35
N CYS A 371 28.11 -6.96 -23.94
CA CYS A 371 29.52 -6.92 -24.34
C CYS A 371 30.53 -7.49 -23.35
N ALA A 372 30.13 -8.05 -22.21
CA ALA A 372 31.09 -8.69 -21.30
C ALA A 372 30.49 -9.95 -20.68
N GLU A 373 31.21 -11.07 -20.78
CA GLU A 373 31.05 -12.28 -19.96
C GLU A 373 31.33 -11.94 -18.48
N SER A 374 30.50 -11.10 -17.87
CA SER A 374 30.62 -10.75 -16.47
C SER A 374 30.13 -11.93 -15.65
N GLN A 375 31.01 -12.51 -14.84
CA GLN A 375 30.62 -13.51 -13.86
C GLN A 375 29.46 -12.99 -12.99
N PRO A 376 28.51 -13.86 -12.59
CA PRO A 376 27.39 -13.46 -11.76
C PRO A 376 27.89 -12.91 -10.42
N LEU A 377 27.18 -11.93 -9.87
CA LEU A 377 27.45 -11.40 -8.54
C LEU A 377 27.10 -12.46 -7.49
N GLN A 378 28.12 -13.04 -6.84
CA GLN A 378 27.91 -14.05 -5.79
C GLN A 378 28.14 -13.46 -4.40
N ILE A 379 27.14 -13.61 -3.54
CA ILE A 379 27.15 -13.12 -2.14
C ILE A 379 27.08 -14.33 -1.21
N PHE A 380 28.01 -14.41 -0.26
CA PHE A 380 27.99 -15.45 0.77
C PHE A 380 27.47 -14.92 2.10
N GLU A 381 26.54 -15.66 2.73
CA GLU A 381 26.02 -15.40 4.06
C GLU A 381 26.21 -16.67 4.91
N ALA A 382 26.87 -16.56 6.06
CA ALA A 382 26.94 -17.65 7.02
C ALA A 382 26.31 -17.23 8.35
N GLY A 383 25.45 -18.10 8.88
CA GLY A 383 24.50 -17.76 9.93
C GLY A 383 23.14 -17.39 9.35
N THR A 384 22.55 -18.28 8.52
CA THR A 384 21.22 -18.05 7.92
C THR A 384 20.18 -17.64 8.97
N GLY A 385 20.22 -18.28 10.15
CA GLY A 385 19.32 -17.97 11.27
C GLY A 385 17.86 -18.11 10.86
N MET A 386 17.08 -17.03 11.02
CA MET A 386 15.68 -17.01 10.55
C MET A 386 15.49 -16.40 9.15
N GLY A 387 16.55 -16.00 8.44
CA GLY A 387 16.48 -15.47 7.07
C GLY A 387 16.11 -14.00 6.96
N SER A 388 16.28 -13.22 8.04
CA SER A 388 15.98 -11.77 8.03
C SER A 388 16.95 -11.00 7.12
N LEU A 389 18.26 -11.22 7.28
CA LEU A 389 19.27 -10.63 6.42
C LEU A 389 19.19 -11.19 5.00
N THR A 390 19.10 -12.52 4.86
CA THR A 390 18.84 -13.20 3.57
C THR A 390 17.72 -12.57 2.76
N LEU A 391 16.57 -12.27 3.38
CA LEU A 391 15.43 -11.63 2.70
C LEU A 391 15.75 -10.21 2.22
N HIS A 392 16.55 -9.44 2.96
CA HIS A 392 17.00 -8.10 2.54
C HIS A 392 18.00 -8.15 1.39
N LEU A 393 18.98 -9.06 1.47
CA LEU A 393 19.94 -9.31 0.39
C LEU A 393 19.20 -9.74 -0.88
N ALA A 394 18.26 -10.69 -0.78
CA ALA A 394 17.53 -11.21 -1.92
C ALA A 394 16.68 -10.12 -2.60
N LYS A 395 16.11 -9.20 -1.82
CA LYS A 395 15.45 -8.00 -2.36
C LYS A 395 16.42 -7.08 -3.11
N ALA A 396 17.65 -6.91 -2.62
CA ALA A 396 18.64 -6.03 -3.24
C ALA A 396 19.10 -6.55 -4.62
N ILE A 397 19.22 -7.86 -4.78
CA ILE A 397 19.67 -8.47 -6.03
C ILE A 397 18.54 -8.89 -6.99
N HIS A 398 17.27 -8.86 -6.53
CA HIS A 398 16.13 -9.39 -7.29
C HIS A 398 16.02 -8.87 -8.73
N ALA A 399 16.28 -7.57 -8.94
CA ALA A 399 16.14 -6.93 -10.25
C ALA A 399 17.25 -7.31 -11.25
N ALA A 400 18.31 -7.97 -10.80
CA ALA A 400 19.39 -8.46 -11.63
C ALA A 400 19.03 -9.78 -12.33
N ASN A 401 18.11 -10.54 -11.74
CA ASN A 401 17.75 -11.87 -12.22
C ASN A 401 16.56 -11.81 -13.18
N PRO A 402 16.43 -12.80 -14.09
CA PRO A 402 15.29 -12.88 -15.00
C PRO A 402 13.95 -12.98 -14.23
N PRO A 403 12.82 -12.63 -14.86
CA PRO A 403 11.51 -12.82 -14.27
C PRO A 403 11.22 -14.31 -14.08
N LEU A 404 10.66 -14.66 -12.91
CA LEU A 404 10.24 -16.04 -12.64
C LEU A 404 8.88 -16.34 -13.27
N GLU A 405 8.79 -17.41 -14.04
CA GLU A 405 7.55 -17.88 -14.68
C GLU A 405 6.41 -18.10 -13.67
N PRO A 406 5.15 -17.68 -13.97
CA PRO A 406 4.05 -17.77 -13.02
C PRO A 406 3.72 -19.20 -12.56
N LEU A 407 3.78 -20.19 -13.46
CA LEU A 407 3.54 -21.60 -13.13
C LEU A 407 4.57 -22.13 -12.14
N LEU A 408 5.86 -21.86 -12.39
CA LEU A 408 6.94 -22.23 -11.49
C LEU A 408 6.79 -21.54 -10.12
N ARG A 409 6.43 -20.25 -10.10
CA ARG A 409 6.18 -19.52 -8.86
C ARG A 409 5.07 -20.15 -8.03
N GLN A 410 3.97 -20.54 -8.66
CA GLN A 410 2.85 -21.21 -7.99
C GLN A 410 3.29 -22.57 -7.41
N ALA A 411 4.00 -23.36 -8.19
CA ALA A 411 4.50 -24.66 -7.76
C ALA A 411 5.43 -24.52 -6.53
N LEU A 412 6.32 -23.53 -6.50
CA LEU A 412 7.19 -23.26 -5.35
C LEU A 412 6.42 -22.89 -4.07
N CYS A 413 5.28 -22.22 -4.19
CA CYS A 413 4.40 -21.90 -3.06
C CYS A 413 3.66 -23.13 -2.51
N GLU A 414 3.49 -24.17 -3.32
CA GLU A 414 2.76 -25.39 -2.97
C GLU A 414 3.67 -26.56 -2.59
N ALA A 415 4.90 -26.57 -3.10
CA ALA A 415 5.85 -27.65 -2.95
C ALA A 415 6.16 -27.99 -1.48
N SER A 416 6.21 -29.29 -1.21
CA SER A 416 6.82 -29.84 0.00
C SER A 416 8.33 -29.68 -0.08
N LEU A 417 8.98 -29.59 1.08
CA LEU A 417 10.44 -29.57 1.15
C LEU A 417 10.95 -30.97 1.44
N GLU A 418 12.05 -31.35 0.82
CA GLU A 418 12.76 -32.57 1.17
C GLU A 418 13.25 -32.53 2.63
N THR A 419 13.36 -33.71 3.24
CA THR A 419 14.12 -33.88 4.48
C THR A 419 15.60 -33.62 4.18
N PRO A 420 16.32 -32.83 5.00
CA PRO A 420 17.66 -32.38 4.66
C PRO A 420 18.60 -33.56 4.92
N THR A 421 19.23 -34.08 3.88
CA THR A 421 20.47 -34.86 4.03
C THR A 421 21.65 -33.89 4.17
N SER A 422 22.73 -34.29 4.84
CA SER A 422 23.80 -33.35 5.26
C SER A 422 24.50 -32.63 4.10
N ASP A 423 24.36 -33.11 2.87
CA ASP A 423 25.23 -32.72 1.75
C ASP A 423 24.49 -32.06 0.58
N GLN A 424 23.18 -31.75 0.70
CA GLN A 424 22.43 -31.13 -0.39
C GLN A 424 21.66 -29.87 0.03
N PRO A 425 21.58 -28.86 -0.87
CA PRO A 425 20.81 -27.66 -0.61
C PRO A 425 19.34 -28.00 -0.42
N LEU A 426 18.61 -27.19 0.36
CA LEU A 426 17.17 -27.36 0.56
C LEU A 426 16.44 -27.25 -0.79
N ARG A 427 15.90 -28.38 -1.27
CA ARG A 427 15.21 -28.46 -2.55
C ARG A 427 13.68 -28.62 -2.36
N PRO A 428 12.87 -27.87 -3.12
CA PRO A 428 11.45 -28.13 -3.23
C PRO A 428 11.21 -29.39 -4.07
N LEU A 429 10.28 -30.23 -3.63
CA LEU A 429 9.78 -31.37 -4.41
C LEU A 429 8.90 -30.85 -5.55
N LEU A 430 9.45 -30.83 -6.76
CA LEU A 430 8.77 -30.38 -7.98
C LEU A 430 8.65 -31.53 -8.99
N GLN A 431 7.69 -31.41 -9.90
CA GLN A 431 7.60 -32.28 -11.07
C GLN A 431 8.82 -32.03 -11.98
N THR A 432 9.22 -33.04 -12.76
CA THR A 432 10.45 -33.02 -13.58
C THR A 432 10.57 -31.77 -14.46
N GLU A 433 9.51 -31.42 -15.20
CA GLU A 433 9.48 -30.24 -16.07
C GLU A 433 9.70 -28.94 -15.30
N LEU A 434 9.04 -28.77 -14.15
CA LEU A 434 9.19 -27.60 -13.29
C LEU A 434 10.57 -27.55 -12.61
N ALA A 435 11.18 -28.70 -12.34
CA ALA A 435 12.54 -28.79 -11.83
C ALA A 435 13.57 -28.36 -12.87
N GLU A 436 13.39 -28.76 -14.14
CA GLU A 436 14.21 -28.31 -15.27
C GLU A 436 14.06 -26.81 -15.54
N MET A 437 12.84 -26.28 -15.47
CA MET A 437 12.59 -24.83 -15.53
C MET A 437 13.29 -24.07 -14.39
N LEU A 438 13.26 -24.61 -13.17
CA LEU A 438 13.96 -24.01 -12.04
C LEU A 438 15.48 -24.04 -12.23
N GLN A 439 16.01 -25.11 -12.82
CA GLN A 439 17.43 -25.21 -13.12
C GLN A 439 17.86 -24.20 -14.19
N THR A 440 17.10 -24.09 -15.29
CA THR A 440 17.31 -23.07 -16.34
C THR A 440 17.31 -21.67 -15.73
N TYR A 441 16.31 -21.37 -14.88
CA TYR A 441 16.27 -20.10 -14.16
C TYR A 441 17.53 -19.84 -13.33
N ARG A 442 18.05 -20.86 -12.64
CA ARG A 442 19.23 -20.73 -11.78
C ARG A 442 20.49 -20.44 -12.58
N ASP A 443 20.62 -21.04 -13.75
CA ASP A 443 21.75 -20.89 -14.67
C ASP A 443 21.76 -19.48 -15.29
N ASP A 444 20.58 -18.91 -15.54
CA ASP A 444 20.41 -17.56 -16.10
C ASP A 444 20.49 -16.42 -15.05
N ARG A 445 20.77 -16.72 -13.78
CA ARG A 445 20.86 -15.68 -12.73
C ARG A 445 22.13 -14.85 -12.89
N HIS A 446 21.98 -13.53 -12.89
CA HIS A 446 23.12 -12.61 -12.84
C HIS A 446 23.60 -12.32 -11.41
N ALA A 447 22.81 -12.70 -10.40
CA ALA A 447 23.20 -12.57 -9.00
C ALA A 447 22.60 -13.68 -8.12
N VAL A 448 23.40 -14.20 -7.19
CA VAL A 448 23.00 -15.29 -6.30
C VAL A 448 23.51 -15.04 -4.87
N ILE A 449 22.68 -15.42 -3.90
CA ILE A 449 23.06 -15.49 -2.49
C ILE A 449 23.23 -16.96 -2.11
N HIS A 450 24.39 -17.31 -1.59
CA HIS A 450 24.65 -18.58 -0.94
C HIS A 450 24.53 -18.38 0.57
N THR A 451 23.44 -18.87 1.17
CA THR A 451 23.23 -18.79 2.62
C THR A 451 23.49 -20.14 3.26
N LEU A 452 24.28 -20.16 4.33
CA LEU A 452 24.71 -21.38 5.01
C LEU A 452 24.37 -21.33 6.50
N ASP A 453 23.80 -22.42 7.01
CA ASP A 453 23.61 -22.64 8.45
C ASP A 453 24.04 -24.06 8.81
N ASN A 454 24.65 -24.26 9.98
CA ASN A 454 24.99 -25.60 10.44
C ASN A 454 23.77 -26.36 10.99
N ARG A 455 22.67 -25.67 11.28
CA ARG A 455 21.42 -26.27 11.75
C ARG A 455 20.40 -26.37 10.60
N PRO A 456 19.99 -27.58 10.18
CA PRO A 456 19.01 -27.76 9.11
C PRO A 456 17.65 -27.09 9.39
N GLU A 457 17.26 -26.99 10.66
CA GLU A 457 16.02 -26.34 11.09
C GLU A 457 15.99 -24.84 10.78
N HIS A 458 17.13 -24.17 10.93
CA HIS A 458 17.29 -22.75 10.66
C HIS A 458 17.18 -22.45 9.17
N SER A 459 17.96 -23.17 8.34
CA SER A 459 17.87 -23.04 6.88
C SER A 459 16.45 -23.32 6.38
N ARG A 460 15.73 -24.31 6.94
CA ARG A 460 14.33 -24.58 6.60
C ARG A 460 13.38 -23.45 7.01
N GLN A 461 13.60 -22.86 8.19
CA GLN A 461 12.80 -21.72 8.64
C GLN A 461 13.01 -20.52 7.72
N ALA A 462 14.25 -20.18 7.41
CA ALA A 462 14.60 -19.08 6.51
C ALA A 462 14.03 -19.31 5.10
N TYR A 463 14.17 -20.53 4.55
CA TYR A 463 13.52 -20.91 3.29
C TYR A 463 12.01 -20.67 3.34
N THR A 464 11.35 -21.10 4.42
CA THR A 464 9.90 -20.91 4.58
C THR A 464 9.52 -19.44 4.69
N LEU A 465 10.33 -18.62 5.36
CA LEU A 465 10.16 -17.18 5.46
C LEU A 465 10.23 -16.54 4.06
N LEU A 466 11.25 -16.85 3.26
CA LEU A 466 11.40 -16.31 1.90
C LEU A 466 10.30 -16.81 0.95
N ARG A 467 9.93 -18.10 1.04
CA ARG A 467 8.84 -18.69 0.25
C ARG A 467 7.50 -18.00 0.51
N ASN A 468 7.20 -17.71 1.77
CA ASN A 468 5.91 -17.15 2.15
C ASN A 468 5.84 -15.63 1.95
N PHE A 469 6.99 -14.94 1.82
CA PHE A 469 7.01 -13.52 1.52
C PHE A 469 6.59 -13.27 0.07
N ARG A 470 5.42 -12.65 -0.12
CA ARG A 470 4.89 -12.24 -1.44
C ARG A 470 4.94 -13.35 -2.49
N ARG A 471 4.50 -14.56 -2.12
CA ARG A 471 4.43 -15.73 -3.01
C ARG A 471 5.79 -16.06 -3.64
N ALA A 472 6.78 -16.32 -2.80
CA ALA A 472 8.14 -16.71 -3.18
C ALA A 472 8.89 -15.68 -4.04
N GLN A 473 8.55 -14.39 -3.93
CA GLN A 473 9.07 -13.32 -4.81
C GLN A 473 10.60 -13.34 -4.92
N TYR A 474 11.30 -13.58 -3.81
CA TYR A 474 12.76 -13.51 -3.73
C TYR A 474 13.43 -14.87 -3.52
N LEU A 475 12.64 -15.96 -3.50
CA LEU A 475 13.14 -17.27 -3.11
C LEU A 475 14.22 -17.79 -4.06
N CYS A 476 14.01 -17.67 -5.37
CA CYS A 476 14.90 -18.25 -6.38
C CYS A 476 16.23 -17.51 -6.53
N SER A 477 16.41 -16.35 -5.89
CA SER A 477 17.69 -15.63 -5.87
C SER A 477 18.65 -16.17 -4.79
N VAL A 478 18.22 -17.17 -4.02
CA VAL A 478 18.95 -17.70 -2.87
C VAL A 478 19.11 -19.21 -2.98
N ASP A 479 20.33 -19.67 -2.74
CA ASP A 479 20.67 -21.09 -2.57
C ASP A 479 20.97 -21.36 -1.10
N PHE A 480 20.20 -22.27 -0.50
CA PHE A 480 20.26 -22.61 0.91
C PHE A 480 21.11 -23.84 1.14
N HIS A 481 22.19 -23.69 1.91
CA HIS A 481 23.14 -24.74 2.24
C HIS A 481 23.05 -25.11 3.71
N VAL A 482 23.39 -26.36 4.02
CA VAL A 482 23.50 -26.88 5.38
C VAL A 482 24.84 -27.56 5.53
N GLY A 483 25.59 -27.23 6.57
CA GLY A 483 26.94 -27.79 6.79
C GLY A 483 27.88 -26.79 7.43
N THR A 484 29.18 -27.01 7.30
CA THR A 484 30.19 -26.05 7.75
C THR A 484 30.69 -25.17 6.61
N ILE A 485 31.18 -23.96 6.97
CA ILE A 485 31.77 -23.02 6.01
C ILE A 485 32.94 -23.66 5.25
N LYS A 486 33.79 -24.40 5.97
CA LYS A 486 34.98 -25.05 5.41
C LYS A 486 34.59 -26.10 4.37
N GLU A 487 33.68 -27.01 4.70
CA GLU A 487 33.23 -28.05 3.77
C GLU A 487 32.64 -27.44 2.49
N PHE A 488 31.73 -26.47 2.63
CA PHE A 488 31.07 -25.85 1.48
C PHE A 488 32.04 -25.06 0.60
N LEU A 489 32.82 -24.15 1.18
CA LEU A 489 33.71 -23.28 0.41
C LEU A 489 34.93 -24.01 -0.13
N SER A 490 35.52 -24.96 0.60
CA SER A 490 36.63 -25.76 0.07
C SER A 490 36.19 -26.63 -1.10
N ALA A 491 35.00 -27.23 -1.05
CA ALA A 491 34.46 -27.98 -2.20
C ALA A 491 34.27 -27.07 -3.42
N ARG A 492 33.67 -25.89 -3.24
CA ARG A 492 33.46 -24.92 -4.32
C ARG A 492 34.76 -24.35 -4.90
N LEU A 493 35.75 -24.07 -4.04
CA LEU A 493 37.08 -23.66 -4.50
C LEU A 493 37.75 -24.78 -5.31
N GLN A 494 37.63 -26.04 -4.88
CA GLN A 494 38.18 -27.17 -5.63
C GLN A 494 37.50 -27.33 -7.01
N GLU A 495 36.18 -27.14 -7.09
CA GLU A 495 35.44 -27.15 -8.36
C GLU A 495 35.86 -26.02 -9.32
N LEU A 496 36.41 -24.94 -8.79
CA LEU A 496 36.86 -23.76 -9.54
C LEU A 496 38.40 -23.65 -9.62
N ASP A 497 39.12 -24.76 -9.46
CA ASP A 497 40.59 -24.82 -9.51
C ASP A 497 41.29 -23.79 -8.58
N GLY A 498 40.70 -23.57 -7.40
CA GLY A 498 41.17 -22.64 -6.38
C GLY A 498 40.88 -21.16 -6.67
N GLN A 499 40.11 -20.83 -7.72
CA GLN A 499 39.80 -19.45 -8.05
C GLN A 499 38.75 -18.86 -7.09
N PRO A 500 38.97 -17.63 -6.56
CA PRO A 500 37.96 -16.93 -5.79
C PRO A 500 36.77 -16.56 -6.68
N PHE A 501 35.58 -16.51 -6.09
CA PHE A 501 34.33 -16.30 -6.83
C PHE A 501 33.32 -15.42 -6.09
N LEU A 502 33.53 -15.17 -4.80
CA LEU A 502 32.63 -14.38 -3.97
C LEU A 502 32.94 -12.89 -4.11
N SER A 503 31.95 -12.10 -4.47
CA SER A 503 32.07 -10.64 -4.52
C SER A 503 31.88 -10.00 -3.14
N ARG A 504 31.06 -10.64 -2.28
CA ARG A 504 30.67 -10.15 -0.95
C ARG A 504 30.50 -11.32 0.00
N ALA A 505 30.84 -11.13 1.27
CA ALA A 505 30.61 -12.12 2.32
C ALA A 505 30.13 -11.45 3.63
N ILE A 506 29.23 -12.12 4.34
CA ILE A 506 28.73 -11.71 5.66
C ILE A 506 28.77 -12.90 6.61
N LEU A 507 29.34 -12.68 7.80
CA LEU A 507 29.44 -13.70 8.84
C LEU A 507 28.71 -13.23 10.11
N ASP A 508 27.56 -13.84 10.40
CA ASP A 508 26.81 -13.73 11.67
C ASP A 508 26.93 -15.05 12.44
N ILE A 509 28.15 -15.32 12.91
CA ILE A 509 28.50 -16.57 13.59
C ILE A 509 29.41 -16.30 14.79
N PRO A 510 29.37 -17.15 15.83
CA PRO A 510 30.32 -17.05 16.94
C PRO A 510 31.74 -17.37 16.47
N ALA A 511 32.74 -16.80 17.16
CA ALA A 511 34.17 -17.06 16.93
C ALA A 511 34.58 -16.98 15.45
N THR A 512 34.16 -15.90 14.77
CA THR A 512 34.28 -15.68 13.32
C THR A 512 35.70 -15.93 12.78
N PHE A 513 36.74 -15.57 13.54
CA PHE A 513 38.15 -15.76 13.18
C PHE A 513 38.53 -17.23 12.92
N ARG A 514 37.80 -18.20 13.47
CA ARG A 514 38.06 -19.64 13.26
C ARG A 514 37.62 -20.17 11.90
N HIS A 515 36.81 -19.40 11.18
CA HIS A 515 36.17 -19.83 9.94
C HIS A 515 36.38 -18.85 8.78
N ALA A 516 37.02 -17.71 9.04
CA ALA A 516 37.14 -16.63 8.07
C ALA A 516 38.25 -16.85 7.04
N ASP A 517 39.24 -17.72 7.31
CA ASP A 517 40.32 -18.06 6.38
C ASP A 517 39.77 -18.53 5.03
N THR A 518 38.92 -19.55 5.04
CA THR A 518 38.35 -20.15 3.82
C THR A 518 37.41 -19.17 3.11
N VAL A 519 36.77 -18.26 3.86
CA VAL A 519 35.93 -17.20 3.28
C VAL A 519 36.78 -16.16 2.56
N ILE A 520 37.91 -15.78 3.16
CA ILE A 520 38.86 -14.83 2.58
C ILE A 520 39.50 -15.42 1.32
N ASP A 521 39.86 -16.70 1.32
CA ASP A 521 40.39 -17.39 0.14
C ASP A 521 39.38 -17.42 -1.02
N ALA A 522 38.07 -17.49 -0.72
CA ALA A 522 37.02 -17.49 -1.72
C ALA A 522 36.57 -16.10 -2.19
N LEU A 523 37.01 -15.02 -1.53
CA LEU A 523 36.68 -13.64 -1.89
C LEU A 523 37.52 -13.14 -3.06
N LEU A 524 36.87 -12.54 -4.05
CA LEU A 524 37.52 -11.85 -5.15
C LEU A 524 38.38 -10.68 -4.65
N PRO A 525 39.43 -10.29 -5.38
CA PRO A 525 40.13 -9.03 -5.14
C PRO A 525 39.13 -7.86 -5.06
N ASN A 526 39.30 -6.98 -4.07
CA ASN A 526 38.35 -5.90 -3.72
C ASN A 526 36.96 -6.38 -3.25
N GLY A 527 36.81 -7.66 -2.90
CA GLY A 527 35.62 -8.17 -2.23
C GLY A 527 35.43 -7.55 -0.84
N LEU A 528 34.18 -7.44 -0.39
CA LEU A 528 33.85 -6.92 0.94
C LEU A 528 33.43 -8.05 1.88
N LEU A 529 34.03 -8.06 3.06
CA LEU A 529 33.68 -8.94 4.18
C LEU A 529 33.08 -8.11 5.32
N ILE A 530 31.85 -8.43 5.72
CA ILE A 530 31.24 -7.90 6.95
C ILE A 530 31.21 -9.00 8.00
N ILE A 531 31.72 -8.68 9.19
CA ILE A 531 31.54 -9.51 10.39
C ILE A 531 30.50 -8.85 11.29
N PHE A 532 29.48 -9.59 11.70
CA PHE A 532 28.46 -9.14 12.64
C PHE A 532 28.64 -9.87 13.96
N VAL A 533 29.09 -9.15 14.99
CA VAL A 533 29.44 -9.72 16.30
C VAL A 533 28.83 -8.89 17.44
N PRO A 534 28.43 -9.52 18.56
CA PRO A 534 27.76 -8.82 19.64
C PRO A 534 28.68 -7.96 20.53
N SER A 535 30.01 -8.08 20.44
CA SER A 535 30.94 -7.36 21.32
C SER A 535 32.15 -6.77 20.59
N ILE A 536 32.56 -5.57 21.01
CA ILE A 536 33.77 -4.90 20.52
C ILE A 536 35.05 -5.73 20.77
N SER A 537 35.07 -6.54 21.84
CA SER A 537 36.20 -7.42 22.12
C SER A 537 36.37 -8.51 21.06
N GLN A 538 35.29 -8.99 20.46
CA GLN A 538 35.34 -9.96 19.36
C GLN A 538 35.86 -9.32 18.07
N VAL A 539 35.57 -8.04 17.85
CA VAL A 539 36.17 -7.27 16.75
C VAL A 539 37.68 -7.16 16.95
N ALA A 540 38.13 -6.84 18.17
CA ALA A 540 39.55 -6.75 18.50
C ALA A 540 40.28 -8.10 18.33
N GLU A 541 39.64 -9.20 18.75
CA GLU A 541 40.16 -10.56 18.55
C GLU A 541 40.31 -10.90 17.06
N PHE A 542 39.31 -10.56 16.23
CA PHE A 542 39.39 -10.75 14.80
C PHE A 542 40.50 -9.94 14.16
N GLN A 543 40.66 -8.66 14.53
CA GLN A 543 41.74 -7.81 14.03
C GLN A 543 43.13 -8.34 14.42
N LYS A 544 43.28 -8.81 15.66
CA LYS A 544 44.52 -9.44 16.11
C LYS A 544 44.83 -10.68 15.28
N TRP A 545 43.85 -11.56 15.08
CA TRP A 545 44.01 -12.75 14.25
C TRP A 545 44.39 -12.43 12.80
N VAL A 546 43.79 -11.40 12.19
CA VAL A 546 44.17 -10.91 10.84
C VAL A 546 45.65 -10.52 10.79
N GLY A 547 46.14 -9.78 11.79
CA GLY A 547 47.54 -9.37 11.88
C GLY A 547 48.49 -10.54 12.09
N ASP A 548 48.19 -11.40 13.07
CA ASP A 548 49.01 -12.56 13.43
C ASP A 548 49.15 -13.56 12.26
N ASN A 549 48.09 -13.73 11.46
CA ASN A 549 48.06 -14.67 10.34
C ASN A 549 48.27 -14.01 8.97
N ARG A 550 48.58 -12.70 8.93
CA ARG A 550 48.83 -11.92 7.71
C ARG A 550 47.73 -12.08 6.65
N GLN A 551 46.48 -12.07 7.09
CA GLN A 551 45.33 -12.25 6.21
C GLN A 551 45.22 -11.06 5.23
N PRO A 552 44.88 -11.29 3.95
CA PRO A 552 44.87 -10.27 2.90
C PRO A 552 43.62 -9.37 2.96
N VAL A 553 43.21 -8.95 4.16
CA VAL A 553 42.07 -8.07 4.40
C VAL A 553 42.48 -6.83 5.18
N ARG A 554 41.84 -5.70 4.90
CA ARG A 554 42.05 -4.44 5.61
C ARG A 554 40.76 -3.98 6.25
N CYS A 555 40.79 -3.71 7.56
CA CYS A 555 39.65 -3.13 8.25
C CYS A 555 39.42 -1.69 7.75
N GLU A 556 38.26 -1.44 7.15
CA GLU A 556 37.84 -0.11 6.69
C GLU A 556 37.12 0.67 7.80
N LYS A 557 36.17 0.01 8.49
CA LYS A 557 35.29 0.64 9.48
C LYS A 557 34.81 -0.36 10.53
N VAL A 558 34.54 0.15 11.73
CA VAL A 558 33.86 -0.56 12.83
C VAL A 558 32.69 0.31 13.24
N LEU A 559 31.48 -0.27 13.28
CA LEU A 559 30.23 0.45 13.52
C LEU A 559 29.42 -0.26 14.61
N GLU A 560 28.84 0.53 15.52
CA GLU A 560 27.80 0.08 16.43
C GLU A 560 26.44 0.43 15.83
N LEU A 561 25.51 -0.53 15.80
CA LEU A 561 24.16 -0.30 15.29
C LEU A 561 23.21 0.13 16.42
N PRO A 562 22.22 0.99 16.14
CA PRO A 562 21.25 1.42 17.15
C PRO A 562 20.44 0.25 17.71
N VAL A 563 20.06 0.34 18.99
CA VAL A 563 19.29 -0.69 19.68
C VAL A 563 17.93 -0.93 18.99
N SER A 564 17.73 -2.15 18.49
CA SER A 564 16.52 -2.63 17.80
C SER A 564 15.34 -2.93 18.72
N THR A 565 15.64 -3.21 19.99
CA THR A 565 14.73 -3.80 20.97
C THR A 565 14.56 -2.88 22.17
N SER A 566 13.32 -2.65 22.59
CA SER A 566 13.03 -1.97 23.85
C SER A 566 12.16 -2.87 24.73
N ALA A 567 12.01 -2.53 26.02
CA ALA A 567 11.12 -3.24 26.95
C ALA A 567 9.66 -3.40 26.45
N ASP A 568 9.21 -2.53 25.54
CA ASP A 568 7.88 -2.57 24.92
C ASP A 568 7.81 -3.46 23.65
N GLY A 569 8.93 -4.05 23.22
CA GLY A 569 9.04 -4.96 22.07
C GLY A 569 10.05 -4.52 21.00
N THR A 570 10.08 -5.25 19.89
CA THR A 570 10.85 -4.87 18.68
C THR A 570 10.14 -3.75 17.94
N HIS A 571 10.86 -2.68 17.60
CA HIS A 571 10.32 -1.57 16.82
C HIS A 571 10.61 -1.75 15.32
N ASP A 572 9.63 -1.40 14.47
CA ASP A 572 9.75 -1.37 13.01
C ASP A 572 10.24 -0.02 12.47
N GLY A 573 10.85 0.80 13.33
CA GLY A 573 11.15 2.22 13.09
C GLY A 573 12.18 2.52 11.99
N GLY A 574 12.69 1.51 11.29
CA GLY A 574 13.55 1.70 10.11
C GLY A 574 14.84 2.49 10.39
N GLY A 575 15.40 2.38 11.60
CA GLY A 575 16.58 3.13 12.03
C GLY A 575 16.28 4.51 12.64
N GLY A 576 15.02 4.95 12.65
CA GLY A 576 14.57 6.15 13.36
C GLY A 576 14.17 5.87 14.82
N ARG A 577 14.31 6.87 15.68
CA ARG A 577 13.85 6.79 17.08
C ARG A 577 12.33 6.93 17.16
N PRO A 578 11.58 5.99 17.76
CA PRO A 578 10.13 6.09 17.84
C PRO A 578 9.68 7.12 18.89
N TRP A 579 8.57 7.80 18.61
CA TRP A 579 7.97 8.79 19.51
C TRP A 579 6.54 8.39 19.88
N ASP A 580 6.22 8.49 21.16
CA ASP A 580 4.85 8.48 21.64
C ASP A 580 4.31 9.91 21.53
N VAL A 581 3.35 10.10 20.61
CA VAL A 581 2.62 11.36 20.43
C VAL A 581 1.16 11.12 20.81
N LYS A 582 0.75 11.60 21.98
CA LYS A 582 -0.61 11.41 22.53
C LYS A 582 -1.15 12.73 23.04
N THR A 583 -2.44 12.98 22.85
CA THR A 583 -3.13 14.10 23.49
C THR A 583 -3.82 13.58 24.74
N VAL A 584 -3.52 14.14 25.90
CA VAL A 584 -4.09 13.75 27.20
C VAL A 584 -4.67 14.99 27.86
N THR A 585 -5.84 14.86 28.48
CA THR A 585 -6.40 15.88 29.35
C THR A 585 -6.05 15.52 30.80
N PRO A 586 -5.21 16.30 31.50
CA PRO A 586 -4.88 16.04 32.89
C PRO A 586 -6.15 16.12 33.76
N ARG A 587 -6.24 15.30 34.82
CA ARG A 587 -7.26 15.51 35.85
C ARG A 587 -6.84 16.70 36.70
N GLU A 588 -7.81 17.55 37.05
CA GLU A 588 -7.61 18.78 37.84
C GLU A 588 -6.84 18.46 39.12
N ASP A 589 -5.57 18.81 39.14
CA ASP A 589 -4.85 19.17 40.36
C ASP A 589 -3.64 20.03 39.97
N SER A 590 -3.61 21.24 40.52
CA SER A 590 -2.52 22.24 40.59
C SER A 590 -2.32 23.29 39.48
N LEU A 591 -2.91 23.19 38.28
CA LEU A 591 -2.94 24.31 37.32
C LEU A 591 -4.29 24.35 36.59
N GLY A 592 -5.05 25.41 36.82
CA GLY A 592 -6.42 25.60 36.32
C GLY A 592 -6.56 25.47 34.80
N ASP A 593 -7.75 25.00 34.42
CA ASP A 593 -8.22 24.57 33.10
C ASP A 593 -7.58 23.28 32.56
N GLY A 594 -8.41 22.23 32.47
CA GLY A 594 -8.14 20.95 31.81
C GLY A 594 -7.91 21.07 30.30
N GLN A 595 -6.92 21.86 29.89
CA GLN A 595 -6.52 21.98 28.51
C GLN A 595 -5.85 20.67 28.03
N PRO A 596 -6.19 20.21 26.82
CA PRO A 596 -5.56 19.02 26.26
C PRO A 596 -4.06 19.28 26.04
N VAL A 597 -3.21 18.54 26.74
CA VAL A 597 -1.76 18.61 26.58
C VAL A 597 -1.26 17.52 25.64
N GLN A 598 -0.24 17.85 24.84
CA GLN A 598 0.42 16.88 23.98
C GLN A 598 1.62 16.26 24.72
N ILE A 599 1.54 14.96 24.92
CA ILE A 599 2.68 14.14 25.33
C ILE A 599 3.44 13.78 24.07
N MET A 600 4.62 14.37 23.89
CA MET A 600 5.59 14.04 22.84
C MET A 600 6.85 13.51 23.50
N ARG A 601 6.93 12.19 23.69
CA ARG A 601 8.08 11.58 24.35
C ARG A 601 8.77 10.65 23.37
N PRO A 602 10.08 10.81 23.15
CA PRO A 602 10.82 9.75 22.50
C PRO A 602 10.68 8.50 23.37
N LYS A 603 10.51 7.33 22.77
CA LYS A 603 10.65 6.09 23.53
C LYS A 603 12.13 5.97 23.87
N VAL A 604 12.45 6.10 25.16
CA VAL A 604 13.82 6.06 25.67
C VAL A 604 13.90 4.98 26.74
N GLY A 605 14.81 4.03 26.56
CA GLY A 605 15.21 3.10 27.60
C GLY A 605 14.16 2.05 27.97
N ASP A 606 14.65 0.97 28.58
CA ASP A 606 13.80 -0.05 29.16
C ASP A 606 13.05 0.52 30.36
N ARG A 607 11.72 0.33 30.40
CA ARG A 607 10.97 0.48 31.64
C ARG A 607 11.51 -0.57 32.61
N VAL A 608 12.36 -0.15 33.56
CA VAL A 608 12.61 -0.91 34.78
C VAL A 608 11.24 -1.05 35.46
N ARG A 609 10.63 -2.24 35.33
CA ARG A 609 9.45 -2.56 36.14
C ARG A 609 9.98 -2.74 37.55
N GLU A 610 9.54 -1.88 38.47
CA GLU A 610 9.66 -2.19 39.89
C GLU A 610 9.04 -3.59 40.09
N LEU A 611 9.86 -4.51 40.59
CA LEU A 611 9.37 -5.76 41.14
C LEU A 611 8.39 -5.38 42.23
N LYS A 612 7.11 -5.69 42.04
CA LYS A 612 6.16 -5.71 43.14
C LYS A 612 6.72 -6.71 44.16
N GLN A 613 7.17 -6.20 45.30
CA GLN A 613 7.40 -7.00 46.51
C GLN A 613 6.10 -7.67 46.93
#